data_AF-A0A165CMJ2-F1
#
_entry.id   AF-A0A165CMJ2-F1
#
_cell.length_a   1.000
_cell.length_b   1.000
_cell.length_c   1.000
_cell.angle_alpha   90.00
_cell.angle_beta   90.00
_cell.angle_gamma   90.00
#
_symmetry.space_group_name_H-M   'P 1'
#
loop_
_entity.id
_entity.type
_entity.pdbx_description
1 polymer ?
#
loop_
_entity_poly.entity_id
_entity_poly.type
_entity_poly.pdbx_seq_one_letter_code
_entity_poly.pdbx_strand_id
1 'polypeptide(L)'
;VSSAAFSPDGILLALGCSDNSTYVYDVRFLEEDAPTPVARFRHDRKIGTERSYGVTCVEWAPSRGLMSSQCGYGLYTGGSDGAVRVWRTDVAAESPWNGLVIAQMDAGIGTFSIGDPCKGEKMLVV
;
A
#
# COMPACT_ATOMS: atom_id res chain seq x y z
N VAL A 1 -10.73 0.32 10.03
CA VAL A 1 -10.04 -0.37 8.93
C VAL A 1 -10.95 -0.33 7.72
N SER A 2 -10.45 0.14 6.59
CA SER A 2 -11.19 0.31 5.34
C SER A 2 -10.86 -0.77 4.31
N SER A 3 -9.65 -1.34 4.36
CA SER A 3 -9.21 -2.42 3.48
C SER A 3 -8.18 -3.29 4.20
N ALA A 4 -8.10 -4.57 3.82
CA ALA A 4 -7.12 -5.52 4.34
C ALA A 4 -6.70 -6.49 3.24
N ALA A 5 -5.41 -6.83 3.19
CA ALA A 5 -4.88 -7.78 2.21
C ALA A 5 -3.67 -8.55 2.76
N PHE A 6 -3.66 -9.86 2.55
CA PHE A 6 -2.50 -10.70 2.79
C PHE A 6 -1.50 -10.58 1.65
N SER A 7 -0.21 -10.64 1.97
CA SER A 7 0.82 -10.81 0.95
C SER A 7 0.64 -12.15 0.22
N PRO A 8 1.17 -12.30 -1.00
CA PRO A 8 0.96 -13.53 -1.78
C PRO A 8 1.57 -14.79 -1.16
N ASP A 9 2.55 -14.63 -0.27
CA ASP A 9 3.14 -15.71 0.53
C ASP A 9 2.41 -15.97 1.87
N GLY A 10 1.43 -15.14 2.23
CA GLY A 10 0.62 -15.26 3.46
C GLY A 10 1.35 -14.85 4.75
N ILE A 11 2.57 -14.32 4.66
CA ILE A 11 3.39 -13.98 5.83
C ILE A 11 3.03 -12.59 6.38
N LEU A 12 2.66 -11.66 5.51
CA LEU A 12 2.35 -10.27 5.88
C LEU A 12 0.86 -9.98 5.71
N LEU A 13 0.31 -9.19 6.63
CA LEU A 13 -1.03 -8.64 6.57
C LEU A 13 -0.95 -7.12 6.53
N ALA A 14 -1.47 -6.51 5.46
CA ALA A 14 -1.57 -5.07 5.33
C ALA A 14 -2.99 -4.60 5.64
N LEU A 15 -3.12 -3.53 6.43
CA LEU A 15 -4.37 -2.90 6.83
C LEU A 15 -4.38 -1.42 6.43
N GLY A 16 -5.34 -1.02 5.62
CA GLY A 16 -5.63 0.37 5.31
C GLY A 16 -6.54 1.00 6.36
N CYS A 17 -6.17 2.17 6.88
CA CYS A 17 -6.94 2.90 7.86
C CYS A 17 -7.48 4.24 7.33
N SER A 18 -8.54 4.70 8.00
CA SER A 18 -9.19 5.99 7.73
C SER A 18 -8.32 7.20 8.09
N ASP A 19 -7.21 7.00 8.80
CA ASP A 19 -6.27 8.04 9.25
C ASP A 19 -5.13 8.31 8.25
N ASN A 20 -5.27 7.83 7.02
CA ASN A 20 -4.26 7.82 5.95
C ASN A 20 -3.04 6.92 6.26
N SER A 21 -3.08 6.09 7.30
CA SER A 21 -2.03 5.12 7.58
C SER A 21 -2.33 3.76 6.96
N THR A 22 -1.27 3.05 6.61
CA THR A 22 -1.28 1.62 6.32
C THR A 22 -0.37 0.92 7.31
N TYR A 23 -0.89 -0.07 7.99
CA TYR A 23 -0.14 -0.90 8.93
C TYR A 23 0.15 -2.24 8.30
N VAL A 24 1.37 -2.74 8.47
CA VAL A 24 1.75 -4.08 8.06
C VAL A 24 2.13 -4.87 9.29
N TYR A 25 1.58 -6.08 9.39
CA TYR A 25 1.84 -7.03 10.45
C TYR A 25 2.45 -8.30 9.86
N ASP A 26 3.26 -8.99 10.65
CA ASP A 26 3.66 -10.35 10.35
C ASP A 26 2.68 -11.30 11.05
N VAL A 27 2.04 -12.15 10.25
CA VAL A 27 0.94 -13.03 10.67
C VAL A 27 1.38 -13.98 11.79
N ARG A 28 2.66 -14.34 11.83
CA ARG A 28 3.23 -15.29 12.79
C ARG A 28 3.31 -14.72 14.22
N PHE A 29 3.26 -13.40 14.36
CA PHE A 29 3.35 -12.71 15.65
C PHE A 29 2.02 -12.08 16.08
N LEU A 30 0.91 -12.44 15.41
CA LEU A 30 -0.41 -11.90 15.74
C LEU A 30 -1.02 -12.47 17.03
N GLU A 31 -0.51 -13.61 17.53
CA GLU A 31 -1.02 -14.26 18.76
C GLU A 31 -0.52 -13.60 20.06
N GLU A 32 0.35 -12.58 19.96
CA GLU A 32 0.80 -11.81 21.12
C GLU A 32 -0.34 -10.93 21.68
N ASP A 33 -0.36 -10.69 23.00
CA ASP A 33 -1.38 -9.86 23.67
C ASP A 33 -1.49 -8.44 23.08
N ALA A 34 -0.42 -7.95 22.45
CA ALA A 34 -0.38 -6.66 21.77
C ALA A 34 0.48 -6.75 20.49
N PRO A 35 -0.11 -7.16 19.35
CA PRO A 35 0.66 -7.32 18.11
C PRO A 35 1.20 -5.96 17.65
N THR A 36 2.51 -5.90 17.44
CA THR A 36 3.17 -4.70 16.94
C THR A 36 3.29 -4.75 15.42
N PRO A 37 2.99 -3.64 14.72
CA PRO A 37 3.16 -3.58 13.27
C PRO A 37 4.65 -3.61 12.93
N VAL A 38 5.02 -4.43 11.95
CA VAL A 38 6.40 -4.48 11.41
C VAL A 38 6.72 -3.26 10.57
N ALA A 39 5.71 -2.63 9.97
CA ALA A 39 5.84 -1.37 9.26
C ALA A 39 4.58 -0.53 9.37
N ARG A 40 4.75 0.79 9.32
CA ARG A 40 3.67 1.77 9.21
C ARG A 40 4.00 2.72 8.08
N PHE A 41 3.15 2.74 7.05
CA PHE A 41 3.22 3.67 5.93
C PHE A 41 2.13 4.72 6.04
N ARG A 42 2.32 5.86 5.39
CA ARG A 42 1.36 6.96 5.48
C ARG A 42 1.26 7.74 4.19
N HIS A 43 0.04 7.95 3.72
CA HIS A 43 -0.23 8.92 2.66
C HIS A 43 -0.13 10.34 3.21
N ASP A 44 0.21 11.28 2.32
CA ASP A 44 0.22 12.69 2.68
C ASP A 44 -1.22 13.18 2.92
N ARG A 45 -1.34 14.35 3.55
CA ARG A 45 -2.64 15.00 3.70
C ARG A 45 -2.76 16.09 2.65
N LYS A 46 -3.67 15.92 1.68
CA LYS A 46 -3.97 16.97 0.71
C LYS A 46 -4.69 18.13 1.42
N ILE A 47 -4.08 19.31 1.39
CA ILE A 47 -4.66 20.51 1.99
C ILE A 47 -5.82 20.98 1.08
N GLY A 48 -7.02 21.17 1.66
CA GLY A 48 -8.19 21.68 0.95
C GLY A 48 -9.32 20.67 0.71
N THR A 49 -9.16 19.40 1.08
CA THR A 49 -10.26 18.42 1.06
C THR A 49 -10.89 18.31 2.45
N GLU A 50 -12.16 18.71 2.61
CA GLU A 50 -12.85 18.67 3.91
C GLU A 50 -13.18 17.24 4.39
N ARG A 51 -13.25 16.28 3.46
CA ARG A 51 -13.52 14.87 3.76
C ARG A 51 -12.33 14.01 3.32
N SER A 52 -11.68 13.38 4.29
CA SER A 52 -10.64 12.37 4.08
C SER A 52 -11.23 11.01 4.42
N TYR A 53 -11.16 10.07 3.47
CA TYR A 53 -11.63 8.69 3.64
C TYR A 53 -10.51 7.73 4.03
N GLY A 54 -9.27 8.23 4.15
CA GLY A 54 -8.11 7.42 4.49
C GLY A 54 -7.47 6.74 3.30
N VAL A 55 -6.89 5.58 3.59
CA VAL A 55 -6.48 4.57 2.61
C VAL A 55 -7.71 3.74 2.26
N THR A 56 -8.19 3.82 1.03
CA THR A 56 -9.44 3.17 0.59
C THR A 56 -9.23 1.78 0.03
N CYS A 57 -8.04 1.54 -0.53
CA CYS A 57 -7.71 0.29 -1.20
C CYS A 57 -6.26 -0.10 -0.91
N VAL A 58 -6.03 -1.39 -0.74
CA VAL A 58 -4.73 -1.99 -0.42
C VAL A 58 -4.60 -3.27 -1.25
N GLU A 59 -3.53 -3.40 -2.02
CA GLU A 59 -3.28 -4.55 -2.89
C GLU A 59 -1.80 -4.94 -2.86
N TRP A 60 -1.50 -6.24 -2.87
CA TRP A 60 -0.13 -6.73 -3.02
C TRP A 60 0.09 -7.22 -4.45
N ALA A 61 1.15 -6.75 -5.09
CA ALA A 61 1.51 -7.22 -6.42
C ALA A 61 3.03 -7.36 -6.57
N PRO A 62 3.52 -8.22 -7.49
CA PRO A 62 4.94 -8.36 -7.77
C PRO A 62 5.56 -7.01 -8.14
N SER A 63 6.65 -6.61 -7.49
CA SER A 63 7.38 -5.40 -7.87
C SER A 63 8.36 -5.72 -9.00
N ARG A 64 7.83 -6.07 -10.18
CA ARG A 64 8.66 -6.36 -11.35
C ARG A 64 9.04 -5.05 -12.05
N GLY A 65 10.33 -4.76 -12.15
CA GLY A 65 10.86 -3.63 -12.93
C GLY A 65 10.88 -2.26 -12.24
N LEU A 66 10.17 -2.08 -11.13
CA LEU A 66 10.23 -0.86 -10.30
C LEU A 66 11.22 -0.98 -9.13
N MET A 67 11.73 -2.19 -8.85
CA MET A 67 12.63 -2.45 -7.72
C MET A 67 13.78 -3.39 -8.11
N SER A 68 14.97 -3.09 -7.56
CA SER A 68 16.25 -3.77 -7.85
C SER A 68 16.32 -5.23 -7.35
N SER A 69 15.50 -5.64 -6.37
CA SER A 69 15.45 -7.02 -5.90
C SER A 69 14.47 -7.84 -6.75
N GLN A 70 14.99 -8.83 -7.48
CA GLN A 70 14.25 -9.70 -8.40
C GLN A 70 13.13 -10.56 -7.77
N CYS A 71 12.88 -10.45 -6.45
CA CYS A 71 11.97 -11.34 -5.72
C CYS A 71 11.09 -10.61 -4.66
N GLY A 72 10.81 -9.32 -4.82
CA GLY A 72 9.98 -8.55 -3.87
C GLY A 72 8.53 -8.35 -4.32
N TYR A 73 7.57 -8.51 -3.41
CA TYR A 73 6.22 -7.97 -3.57
C TYR A 73 6.20 -6.50 -3.14
N GLY A 74 5.56 -5.64 -3.94
CA GLY A 74 5.24 -4.28 -3.55
C GLY A 74 3.85 -4.23 -2.92
N LEU A 75 3.69 -3.39 -1.90
CA LEU A 75 2.39 -3.05 -1.35
C LEU A 75 1.89 -1.79 -2.04
N TYR A 76 0.71 -1.84 -2.62
CA TYR A 76 0.07 -0.73 -3.32
C TYR A 76 -1.07 -0.20 -2.48
N THR A 77 -1.16 1.11 -2.33
CA THR A 77 -2.23 1.74 -1.54
C THR A 77 -2.76 2.99 -2.23
N GLY A 78 -4.08 3.16 -2.17
CA GLY A 78 -4.80 4.31 -2.70
C GLY A 78 -5.27 5.19 -1.56
N GLY A 79 -4.88 6.46 -1.58
CA GLY A 79 -5.13 7.38 -0.49
C GLY A 79 -6.05 8.54 -0.84
N SER A 80 -6.49 9.24 0.21
CA SER A 80 -7.24 10.50 0.09
C SER A 80 -6.37 11.68 -0.41
N ASP A 81 -5.04 11.51 -0.50
CA ASP A 81 -4.16 12.43 -1.21
C ASP A 81 -4.30 12.36 -2.74
N GLY A 82 -5.12 11.44 -3.24
CA GLY A 82 -5.25 11.17 -4.67
C GLY A 82 -4.04 10.46 -5.24
N ALA A 83 -3.15 9.95 -4.41
CA ALA A 83 -2.00 9.17 -4.85
C ALA A 83 -2.30 7.68 -4.74
N VAL A 84 -1.85 6.93 -5.74
CA VAL A 84 -1.55 5.51 -5.60
C VAL A 84 -0.06 5.38 -5.32
N ARG A 85 0.30 4.76 -4.20
CA ARG A 85 1.68 4.62 -3.74
C ARG A 85 2.13 3.18 -3.70
N VAL A 86 3.41 2.97 -3.94
CA VAL A 86 4.10 1.68 -3.78
C VAL A 86 5.01 1.75 -2.57
N TRP A 87 4.85 0.76 -1.70
CA TRP A 87 5.65 0.58 -0.50
C TRP A 87 6.47 -0.69 -0.55
N ARG A 88 7.63 -0.58 0.07
CA ARG A 88 8.56 -1.67 0.33
C ARG A 88 8.54 -1.98 1.80
N THR A 89 8.31 -3.25 2.13
CA THR A 89 8.40 -3.74 3.52
C THR A 89 9.83 -4.11 3.91
N ASP A 90 10.71 -4.29 2.93
CA ASP A 90 12.15 -4.55 3.13
C ASP A 90 12.98 -3.27 3.26
N VAL A 91 12.34 -2.11 3.11
CA VAL A 91 12.97 -0.79 3.26
C VAL A 91 12.29 -0.08 4.43
N ALA A 92 13.08 0.64 5.23
CA ALA A 92 12.55 1.45 6.32
C ALA A 92 11.42 2.37 5.83
N ALA A 93 10.35 2.49 6.60
CA ALA A 93 9.18 3.31 6.24
C ALA A 93 9.54 4.80 6.05
N GLU A 94 10.54 5.28 6.77
CA GLU A 94 11.03 6.67 6.69
C GLU A 94 12.03 6.91 5.56
N SER A 95 12.42 5.85 4.83
CA SER A 95 13.35 5.99 3.71
C SER A 95 12.75 6.89 2.63
N PRO A 96 13.49 7.89 2.10
CA PRO A 96 13.04 8.73 0.98
C PRO A 96 12.71 7.94 -0.30
N TRP A 97 13.18 6.70 -0.39
CA TRP A 97 12.97 5.80 -1.52
C TRP A 97 11.74 4.90 -1.33
N ASN A 98 11.01 5.04 -0.23
CA ASN A 98 9.78 4.31 0.06
C ASN A 98 8.56 5.23 -0.14
N GLY A 99 7.41 4.66 -0.54
CA GLY A 99 6.20 5.44 -0.78
C GLY A 99 6.15 6.18 -2.11
N LEU A 100 6.75 5.58 -3.15
CA LEU A 100 6.77 6.14 -4.50
C LEU A 100 5.33 6.30 -5.02
N VAL A 101 5.00 7.50 -5.50
CA VAL A 101 3.73 7.77 -6.18
C VAL A 101 3.81 7.25 -7.61
N ILE A 102 2.93 6.30 -7.96
CA ILE A 102 2.85 5.72 -9.31
C ILE A 102 1.67 6.24 -10.12
N ALA A 103 0.67 6.82 -9.46
CA ALA A 103 -0.40 7.58 -10.08
C ALA A 103 -0.86 8.69 -9.15
N GLN A 104 -1.24 9.82 -9.73
CA GLN A 104 -1.75 10.98 -9.00
C GLN A 104 -3.02 11.47 -9.68
N MET A 105 -4.07 11.69 -8.90
CA MET A 105 -5.34 12.25 -9.31
C MET A 105 -5.66 13.53 -8.52
N ASP A 106 -6.60 14.31 -9.06
CA ASP A 106 -7.09 15.51 -8.39
C ASP A 106 -8.05 15.18 -7.24
N ALA A 107 -8.80 14.08 -7.35
CA ALA A 107 -9.66 13.54 -6.31
C ALA A 107 -8.97 12.41 -5.54
N GLY A 108 -9.51 12.07 -4.36
CA GLY A 108 -9.06 10.91 -3.58
C GLY A 108 -9.30 9.60 -4.35
N ILE A 109 -8.43 8.62 -4.15
CA ILE A 109 -8.56 7.31 -4.80
C ILE A 109 -9.71 6.55 -4.15
N GLY A 110 -10.69 6.11 -4.93
CA GLY A 110 -11.80 5.28 -4.43
C GLY A 110 -11.50 3.78 -4.51
N THR A 111 -10.86 3.37 -5.59
CA THR A 111 -10.41 2.00 -5.86
C THR A 111 -9.31 2.05 -6.90
N PHE A 112 -8.53 0.98 -7.01
CA PHE A 112 -7.63 0.75 -8.13
C PHE A 112 -7.42 -0.75 -8.27
N SER A 113 -6.85 -1.18 -9.40
CA SER A 113 -6.41 -2.56 -9.60
C SER A 113 -5.07 -2.59 -10.31
N ILE A 114 -4.15 -3.41 -9.80
CA ILE A 114 -2.85 -3.68 -10.40
C ILE A 114 -2.93 -4.97 -11.20
N GLY A 115 -2.76 -4.88 -12.52
CA GLY A 115 -2.76 -6.05 -13.38
C GLY A 115 -1.37 -6.67 -13.56
N ASP A 116 -1.35 -7.93 -13.99
CA ASP A 116 -0.16 -8.68 -14.40
C ASP A 116 0.13 -8.51 -15.90
N PRO A 117 1.18 -7.75 -16.28
CA PRO A 117 1.51 -7.54 -17.69
C PRO A 117 1.90 -8.84 -18.42
N CYS A 118 2.35 -9.87 -17.70
CA CYS A 118 2.67 -11.17 -18.30
C CYS A 118 1.42 -11.89 -18.81
N LYS A 119 0.24 -11.52 -18.33
CA LYS A 119 -1.06 -12.00 -18.82
C LYS A 119 -1.73 -11.06 -19.81
N GLY A 120 -1.04 -9.99 -20.21
CA GLY A 120 -1.59 -8.93 -21.07
C GLY A 120 -2.53 -7.97 -20.35
N GLU A 121 -2.55 -7.97 -19.01
CA GLU A 121 -3.37 -7.06 -18.21
C GLU A 121 -2.74 -5.65 -18.17
N LYS A 122 -3.56 -4.64 -17.87
CA LYS A 122 -3.08 -3.26 -17.71
C LYS A 122 -2.32 -3.12 -16.39
N MET A 123 -1.18 -2.43 -16.41
CA MET A 123 -0.32 -2.25 -15.21
C MET A 123 -1.04 -1.60 -14.03
N LEU A 124 -1.91 -0.64 -14.30
CA LEU A 124 -2.71 0.05 -13.28
C LEU A 124 -4.00 0.56 -13.92
N VAL A 125 -5.11 0.36 -13.22
CA VAL A 125 -6.40 0.99 -13.49
C VAL A 125 -6.85 1.68 -12.21
N VAL A 126 -7.22 2.96 -12.31
CA VAL A 126 -7.68 3.81 -11.20
C VAL A 126 -9.05 4.38 -11.55
#